data_AF-A0A9D5N9K5-F1
#
_entry.id   AF-A0A9D5N9K5-F1
#
_cell.length_a   1.000
_cell.length_b   1.000
_cell.length_c   1.000
_cell.angle_alpha   90.00
_cell.angle_beta   90.00
_cell.angle_gamma   90.00
#
_symmetry.space_group_name_H-M   'P 1'
#
loop_
_entity.id
_entity.type
_entity.pdbx_description
1 polymer ?
#
loop_
_entity_poly.entity_id
_entity_poly.type
_entity_poly.pdbx_seq_one_letter_code
_entity_poly.pdbx_strand_id
1 'polypeptide(L)'
;MKKLSQLLNKSIKRSFDGSLEMELIRKYENEWSKQGQRFSLKNELEYLYASVIARSIDNKMKLENSYVLVRDELNDFWMNLDYVERKRLVNIDMQKTLEELPSFMDMRNGKEVYVAFLDERFNDIYREELIMLELPTYATLTYKYGPHVTPFSQYNYDMFNGTFVPTQCILNKEGKVVLYNSSMKKLYFIEKEEWYSFPIIDDTASNKQVTQELLLPLANALCERNVTQFMDLATSFGLYGTTCKETILRKYNKKSLFF
;
A
#
# COMPACT_ATOMS: atom_id res chain seq x y z
N MET A 1 -20.27 -6.98 8.39
CA MET A 1 -19.77 -6.26 7.19
C MET A 1 -19.66 -7.14 5.95
N LYS A 2 -19.17 -8.39 6.06
CA LYS A 2 -19.09 -9.38 4.97
C LYS A 2 -20.28 -9.42 4.00
N LYS A 3 -21.50 -9.62 4.53
CA LYS A 3 -22.73 -9.71 3.72
C LYS A 3 -22.97 -8.46 2.88
N LEU A 4 -22.74 -7.27 3.44
CA LEU A 4 -22.91 -6.00 2.73
C LEU A 4 -21.91 -5.88 1.58
N SER A 5 -20.63 -6.12 1.85
CA SER A 5 -19.56 -6.10 0.85
C SER A 5 -19.83 -7.06 -0.31
N GLN A 6 -20.25 -8.30 -0.02
CA GLN A 6 -20.61 -9.28 -1.04
C GLN A 6 -21.80 -8.84 -1.90
N LEU A 7 -22.85 -8.29 -1.27
CA LEU A 7 -24.02 -7.81 -1.99
C LEU A 7 -23.67 -6.64 -2.92
N LEU A 8 -22.89 -5.67 -2.44
CA LEU A 8 -22.49 -4.50 -3.23
C LEU A 8 -21.55 -4.87 -4.38
N ASN A 9 -20.53 -5.70 -4.16
CA ASN A 9 -19.64 -6.15 -5.23
C ASN A 9 -20.38 -6.99 -6.28
N LYS A 10 -21.46 -7.71 -5.91
CA LYS A 10 -22.31 -8.43 -6.87
C LYS A 10 -23.21 -7.49 -7.68
N SER A 11 -23.72 -6.45 -7.05
CA SER A 11 -24.65 -5.49 -7.66
C SER A 11 -23.96 -4.43 -8.51
N ILE A 12 -22.76 -3.99 -8.11
CA ILE A 12 -21.98 -2.95 -8.77
C ILE A 12 -20.74 -3.64 -9.36
N LYS A 13 -20.85 -4.06 -10.61
CA LYS A 13 -19.72 -4.62 -11.36
C LYS A 13 -18.84 -3.46 -11.83
N ARG A 14 -17.73 -3.19 -11.13
CA ARG A 14 -16.63 -2.39 -11.68
C ARG A 14 -15.49 -3.31 -12.05
N SER A 15 -15.00 -3.16 -13.28
CA SER A 15 -13.75 -3.76 -13.71
C SER A 15 -12.59 -2.98 -13.11
N PHE A 16 -11.60 -3.74 -12.65
CA PHE A 16 -10.34 -3.21 -12.20
C PHE A 16 -9.54 -2.67 -13.40
N ASP A 17 -9.05 -1.44 -13.32
CA ASP A 17 -7.97 -0.93 -14.19
C ASP A 17 -6.73 -0.68 -13.32
N GLY A 18 -5.88 -1.68 -13.20
CA GLY A 18 -4.50 -1.51 -12.71
C GLY A 18 -3.55 -2.16 -13.68
N SER A 19 -3.69 -1.73 -14.93
CA SER A 19 -2.74 -2.00 -15.99
C SER A 19 -1.32 -1.60 -15.58
N LEU A 20 -1.15 -0.43 -14.95
CA LEU A 20 0.14 0.08 -14.48
C LEU A 20 0.75 -0.76 -13.35
N GLU A 21 0.00 -1.07 -12.30
CA GLU A 21 0.54 -1.85 -11.20
C GLU A 21 0.76 -3.32 -11.60
N MET A 22 -0.03 -3.85 -12.54
CA MET A 22 0.24 -5.17 -13.14
C MET A 22 1.54 -5.18 -13.94
N GLU A 23 1.84 -4.12 -14.69
CA GLU A 23 3.09 -4.00 -15.42
C GLU A 23 4.29 -3.99 -14.46
N LEU A 24 4.18 -3.25 -13.36
CA LEU A 24 5.22 -3.22 -12.33
C LEU A 24 5.43 -4.58 -11.65
N ILE A 25 4.34 -5.27 -11.29
CA ILE A 25 4.41 -6.62 -10.70
C ILE A 25 5.12 -7.57 -11.67
N ARG A 26 4.73 -7.57 -12.94
CA ARG A 26 5.36 -8.41 -13.98
C ARG A 26 6.83 -8.08 -14.17
N LYS A 27 7.20 -6.80 -14.15
CA LYS A 27 8.60 -6.35 -14.25
C LYS A 27 9.49 -7.01 -13.19
N TYR A 28 8.97 -7.16 -11.96
CA TYR A 28 9.73 -7.67 -10.82
C TYR A 28 9.44 -9.12 -10.41
N GLU A 29 8.59 -9.83 -11.15
CA GLU A 29 8.24 -11.25 -10.92
C GLU A 29 9.48 -12.14 -10.82
N ASN A 30 10.41 -11.98 -11.76
CA ASN A 30 11.64 -12.76 -11.81
C ASN A 30 12.56 -12.44 -10.63
N GLU A 31 12.66 -11.16 -10.26
CA GLU A 31 13.52 -10.74 -9.16
C GLU A 31 13.01 -11.27 -7.82
N TRP A 32 11.70 -11.18 -7.60
CA TRP A 32 11.05 -11.75 -6.42
C TRP A 32 11.18 -13.28 -6.36
N SER A 33 11.09 -13.95 -7.51
CA SER A 33 11.27 -15.40 -7.62
C SER A 33 12.68 -15.87 -7.26
N LYS A 34 13.73 -15.11 -7.58
CA LYS A 34 15.11 -15.44 -7.18
C LYS A 34 15.28 -15.47 -5.66
N GLN A 35 14.45 -14.74 -4.93
CA GLN A 35 14.45 -14.70 -3.47
C GLN A 35 13.62 -15.82 -2.84
N GLY A 36 13.13 -16.76 -3.65
CA GLY A 36 12.29 -17.88 -3.18
C GLY A 36 10.84 -17.48 -2.91
N GLN A 37 10.42 -16.30 -3.35
CA GLN A 37 9.07 -15.77 -3.13
C GLN A 37 8.26 -15.79 -4.44
N ARG A 38 6.93 -15.63 -4.35
CA ARG A 38 6.07 -15.50 -5.53
C ARG A 38 4.97 -14.48 -5.28
N PHE A 39 4.59 -13.74 -6.32
CA PHE A 39 3.40 -12.90 -6.23
C PHE A 39 2.15 -13.78 -6.20
N SER A 40 1.21 -13.42 -5.34
CA SER A 40 -0.14 -13.98 -5.35
C SER A 40 -1.09 -12.87 -5.79
N LEU A 41 -2.00 -13.19 -6.72
CA LEU A 41 -2.95 -12.23 -7.30
C LEU A 41 -4.37 -12.82 -7.30
N LYS A 42 -4.70 -13.71 -6.35
CA LYS A 42 -5.98 -14.43 -6.34
C LYS A 42 -7.15 -13.51 -5.99
N ASN A 43 -6.86 -12.43 -5.27
CA ASN A 43 -7.86 -11.45 -4.85
C ASN A 43 -7.25 -10.03 -4.83
N GLU A 44 -8.11 -9.03 -4.64
CA GLU A 44 -7.72 -7.61 -4.67
C GLU A 44 -6.74 -7.22 -3.55
N LEU A 45 -6.79 -7.87 -2.39
CA LEU A 45 -5.87 -7.58 -1.30
C LEU A 45 -4.46 -8.10 -1.63
N GLU A 46 -4.37 -9.34 -2.09
CA GLU A 46 -3.12 -9.93 -2.56
C GLU A 46 -2.53 -9.10 -3.71
N TYR A 47 -3.38 -8.57 -4.57
CA TYR A 47 -2.98 -7.63 -5.62
C TYR A 47 -2.35 -6.35 -5.05
N LEU A 48 -3.03 -5.66 -4.12
CA LEU A 48 -2.49 -4.43 -3.51
C LEU A 48 -1.16 -4.71 -2.81
N TYR A 49 -1.06 -5.85 -2.13
CA TYR A 49 0.19 -6.27 -1.52
C TYR A 49 1.29 -6.51 -2.55
N ALA A 50 0.99 -7.22 -3.64
CA ALA A 50 1.94 -7.43 -4.73
C ALA A 50 2.44 -6.10 -5.31
N SER A 51 1.56 -5.09 -5.43
CA SER A 51 1.95 -3.73 -5.86
C SER A 51 2.93 -3.07 -4.89
N VAL A 52 2.68 -3.16 -3.58
CA VAL A 52 3.59 -2.63 -2.53
C VAL A 52 4.97 -3.29 -2.63
N ILE A 53 5.00 -4.61 -2.77
CA ILE A 53 6.23 -5.39 -2.88
C ILE A 53 6.99 -5.05 -4.17
N ALA A 54 6.32 -4.97 -5.31
CA ALA A 54 6.95 -4.62 -6.58
C ALA A 54 7.60 -3.22 -6.54
N ARG A 55 6.93 -2.24 -5.93
CA ARG A 55 7.51 -0.90 -5.68
C ARG A 55 8.66 -0.95 -4.68
N SER A 56 8.60 -1.82 -3.67
CA SER A 56 9.69 -1.98 -2.71
C SER A 56 10.96 -2.53 -3.38
N ILE A 57 10.81 -3.44 -4.34
CA ILE A 57 11.92 -3.94 -5.16
C ILE A 57 12.48 -2.81 -6.04
N ASP A 58 11.61 -2.04 -6.69
CA ASP A 58 11.99 -0.87 -7.50
C ASP A 58 12.80 0.16 -6.68
N ASN A 59 12.30 0.51 -5.50
CA ASN A 59 12.97 1.41 -4.57
C ASN A 59 14.34 0.89 -4.15
N LYS A 60 14.41 -0.37 -3.70
CA LYS A 60 15.67 -1.02 -3.31
C LYS A 60 16.71 -0.91 -4.42
N MET A 61 16.34 -1.26 -5.65
CA MET A 61 17.26 -1.20 -6.80
C MET A 61 17.68 0.23 -7.14
N LYS A 62 16.75 1.20 -7.07
CA LYS A 62 17.08 2.62 -7.29
C LYS A 62 18.05 3.16 -6.24
N LEU A 63 17.84 2.83 -4.97
CA LEU A 63 18.73 3.22 -3.88
C LEU A 63 20.12 2.61 -4.05
N GLU A 64 20.20 1.31 -4.38
CA GLU A 64 21.47 0.62 -4.63
C GLU A 64 22.21 1.21 -5.84
N ASN A 65 21.50 1.49 -6.93
CA ASN A 65 22.10 2.11 -8.11
C ASN A 65 22.58 3.53 -7.81
N SER A 66 21.80 4.32 -7.07
CA SER A 66 22.18 5.68 -6.65
C SER A 66 23.44 5.65 -5.78
N TYR A 67 23.51 4.71 -4.84
CA TYR A 67 24.72 4.49 -4.03
C TYR A 67 25.96 4.18 -4.89
N VAL A 68 25.83 3.28 -5.87
CA VAL A 68 26.93 2.93 -6.77
C VAL A 68 27.40 4.15 -7.57
N LEU A 69 26.47 4.94 -8.10
CA LEU A 69 26.81 6.17 -8.85
C LEU A 69 27.59 7.16 -7.97
N VAL A 70 27.11 7.43 -6.76
CA VAL A 70 27.80 8.33 -5.82
C VAL A 70 29.19 7.79 -5.47
N ARG A 71 29.31 6.49 -5.18
CA ARG A 71 30.62 5.88 -4.88
C ARG A 71 31.58 6.02 -6.07
N ASP A 72 31.10 5.80 -7.28
CA ASP A 72 31.91 5.88 -8.50
C ASP A 72 32.34 7.34 -8.80
N GLU A 73 31.50 8.33 -8.49
CA GLU A 73 31.85 9.76 -8.56
C GLU A 73 32.96 10.16 -7.56
N LEU A 74 32.99 9.51 -6.39
CA LEU A 74 33.97 9.77 -5.33
C LEU A 74 35.21 8.86 -5.43
N ASN A 75 35.33 8.05 -6.48
CA ASN A 75 36.30 6.95 -6.58
C ASN A 75 37.77 7.40 -6.34
N ASP A 76 38.15 8.59 -6.82
CA ASP A 76 39.51 9.11 -6.72
C ASP A 76 39.99 9.32 -5.27
N PHE A 77 39.07 9.57 -4.34
CA PHE A 77 39.39 9.82 -2.93
C PHE A 77 38.62 8.91 -1.96
N TRP A 78 37.78 8.00 -2.45
CA TRP A 78 36.98 7.09 -1.65
C TRP A 78 37.82 6.36 -0.59
N MET A 79 38.98 5.84 -0.98
CA MET A 79 39.89 5.12 -0.08
C MET A 79 40.53 5.99 1.01
N ASN A 80 40.59 7.31 0.81
CA ASN A 80 41.17 8.25 1.77
C ASN A 80 40.14 8.77 2.78
N LEU A 81 38.85 8.60 2.51
CA LEU A 81 37.77 9.02 3.40
C LEU A 81 37.56 7.97 4.49
N ASP A 82 37.31 8.44 5.70
CA ASP A 82 36.84 7.59 6.79
C ASP A 82 35.34 7.25 6.65
N TYR A 83 34.83 6.38 7.53
CA TYR A 83 33.43 5.96 7.50
C TYR A 83 32.44 7.14 7.62
N VAL A 84 32.71 8.08 8.53
CA VAL A 84 31.81 9.19 8.84
C VAL A 84 31.75 10.15 7.65
N GLU A 85 32.89 10.40 7.02
CA GLU A 85 33.00 11.22 5.83
C GLU A 85 32.27 10.60 4.64
N ARG A 86 32.50 9.31 4.35
CA ARG A 86 31.81 8.60 3.27
C ARG A 86 30.31 8.58 3.50
N LYS A 87 29.85 8.23 4.72
CA LYS A 87 28.43 8.24 5.08
C LYS A 87 27.80 9.60 4.83
N ARG A 88 28.47 10.67 5.27
CA ARG A 88 27.97 12.04 5.08
C ARG A 88 27.84 12.39 3.60
N LEU A 89 28.85 12.10 2.78
CA LEU A 89 28.83 12.41 1.35
C LEU A 89 27.74 11.61 0.63
N VAL A 90 27.67 10.30 0.87
CA VAL A 90 26.61 9.44 0.35
C VAL A 90 25.23 9.98 0.71
N ASN A 91 24.99 10.32 1.97
CA ASN A 91 23.67 10.76 2.41
C ASN A 91 23.24 12.11 1.82
N ILE A 92 24.18 13.01 1.52
CA ILE A 92 23.88 14.29 0.85
C ILE A 92 23.28 14.03 -0.54
N ASP A 93 23.87 13.12 -1.32
CA ASP A 93 23.40 12.84 -2.67
C ASP A 93 22.19 11.90 -2.69
N MET A 94 22.16 10.92 -1.78
CA MET A 94 21.04 9.98 -1.63
C MET A 94 19.74 10.66 -1.20
N GLN A 95 19.81 11.78 -0.45
CA GLN A 95 18.62 12.49 0.03
C GLN A 95 17.66 12.84 -1.12
N LYS A 96 18.19 13.29 -2.27
CA LYS A 96 17.36 13.61 -3.46
C LYS A 96 16.62 12.38 -3.98
N THR A 97 17.31 11.23 -3.99
CA THR A 97 16.68 9.97 -4.41
C THR A 97 15.56 9.58 -3.45
N LEU A 98 15.81 9.67 -2.14
CA LEU A 98 14.82 9.32 -1.11
C LEU A 98 13.56 10.18 -1.18
N GLU A 99 13.69 11.48 -1.45
CA GLU A 99 12.56 12.42 -1.58
C GLU A 99 11.61 12.08 -2.77
N GLU A 100 12.12 11.40 -3.80
CA GLU A 100 11.35 11.02 -4.99
C GLU A 100 10.73 9.62 -4.91
N LEU A 101 11.22 8.77 -3.99
CA LEU A 101 10.80 7.38 -3.90
C LEU A 101 9.46 7.24 -3.16
N PRO A 102 8.60 6.30 -3.60
CA PRO A 102 7.45 5.89 -2.83
C PRO A 102 7.84 5.43 -1.42
N SER A 103 7.18 5.94 -0.39
CA SER A 103 7.41 5.58 1.01
C SER A 103 6.09 5.55 1.79
N PHE A 104 6.15 5.04 3.01
CA PHE A 104 5.11 5.22 4.02
C PHE A 104 5.75 5.41 5.40
N MET A 105 4.99 5.98 6.34
CA MET A 105 5.44 6.15 7.72
C MET A 105 5.05 4.95 8.57
N ASP A 106 6.00 4.31 9.24
CA ASP A 106 5.69 3.30 10.27
C ASP A 106 5.21 4.02 11.54
N MET A 107 3.92 3.83 11.87
CA MET A 107 3.28 4.58 12.95
C MET A 107 3.79 4.19 14.36
N ARG A 108 4.57 3.11 14.49
CA ARG A 108 5.10 2.65 15.78
C ARG A 108 6.36 3.38 16.20
N ASN A 109 7.22 3.71 15.24
CA ASN A 109 8.52 4.33 15.47
C ASN A 109 8.68 5.71 14.79
N GLY A 110 7.72 6.11 13.93
CA GLY A 110 7.75 7.38 13.23
C GLY A 110 8.84 7.48 12.17
N LYS A 111 9.28 6.34 11.60
CA LYS A 111 10.29 6.29 10.55
C LYS A 111 9.67 6.01 9.19
N GLU A 112 10.24 6.61 8.15
CA GLU A 112 9.89 6.26 6.77
C GLU A 112 10.37 4.85 6.39
N VAL A 113 9.56 4.17 5.60
CA VAL A 113 9.82 2.83 5.08
C VAL A 113 9.79 2.89 3.56
N TYR A 114 10.90 2.50 2.93
CA TYR A 114 11.07 2.48 1.48
C TYR A 114 11.09 1.06 0.92
N VAL A 115 11.29 0.05 1.77
CA VAL A 115 11.30 -1.36 1.38
C VAL A 115 10.42 -2.16 2.35
N ALA A 116 9.16 -2.34 1.99
CA ALA A 116 8.12 -2.85 2.89
C ALA A 116 8.29 -4.33 3.29
N PHE A 117 9.05 -5.11 2.53
CA PHE A 117 9.36 -6.51 2.86
C PHE A 117 10.59 -6.67 3.75
N LEU A 118 11.27 -5.59 4.12
CA LEU A 118 12.41 -5.64 5.03
C LEU A 118 11.98 -5.17 6.41
N ASP A 119 12.79 -5.46 7.43
CA ASP A 119 12.53 -4.95 8.77
C ASP A 119 12.98 -3.49 8.95
N GLU A 120 12.77 -2.96 10.16
CA GLU A 120 13.22 -1.61 10.52
C GLU A 120 14.74 -1.47 10.36
N ARG A 121 15.53 -2.45 10.82
CA ARG A 121 16.99 -2.37 10.80
C ARG A 121 17.53 -2.31 9.38
N PHE A 122 16.97 -3.09 8.47
CA PHE A 122 17.35 -3.04 7.07
C PHE A 122 16.84 -1.78 6.37
N ASN A 123 15.63 -1.30 6.70
CA ASN A 123 15.20 0.00 6.19
C ASN A 123 16.10 1.15 6.68
N ASP A 124 16.61 1.11 7.92
CA ASP A 124 17.62 2.07 8.41
C ASP A 124 18.88 2.04 7.53
N ILE A 125 19.31 0.86 7.04
CA ILE A 125 20.42 0.73 6.09
C ILE A 125 20.11 1.45 4.78
N TYR A 126 18.94 1.21 4.20
CA TYR A 126 18.53 1.85 2.95
C TYR A 126 18.30 3.36 3.05
N ARG A 127 17.97 3.88 4.24
CA ARG A 127 17.77 5.33 4.45
C ARG A 127 19.06 6.09 4.74
N GLU A 128 19.92 5.55 5.59
CA GLU A 128 20.99 6.35 6.21
C GLU A 128 22.36 5.66 6.22
N GLU A 129 22.43 4.36 6.00
CA GLU A 129 23.65 3.56 6.18
C GLU A 129 23.96 2.69 4.95
N LEU A 130 23.66 3.16 3.73
CA LEU A 130 23.88 2.39 2.50
C LEU A 130 25.34 1.97 2.30
N ILE A 131 26.27 2.74 2.86
CA ILE A 131 27.70 2.38 2.93
C ILE A 131 27.95 1.02 3.60
N MET A 132 27.08 0.58 4.51
CA MET A 132 27.21 -0.75 5.13
C MET A 132 27.18 -1.87 4.11
N LEU A 133 26.60 -1.66 2.91
CA LEU A 133 26.58 -2.65 1.83
C LEU A 133 27.99 -3.00 1.29
N GLU A 134 29.03 -2.21 1.59
CA GLU A 134 30.43 -2.59 1.30
C GLU A 134 30.94 -3.73 2.17
N LEU A 135 30.36 -3.89 3.37
CA LEU A 135 30.75 -4.95 4.27
C LEU A 135 30.20 -6.28 3.75
N PRO A 136 31.01 -7.36 3.68
CA PRO A 136 30.57 -8.66 3.15
C PRO A 136 29.29 -9.20 3.78
N THR A 137 29.08 -8.91 5.08
CA THR A 137 27.89 -9.32 5.84
C THR A 137 26.59 -8.69 5.34
N TYR A 138 26.64 -7.44 4.84
CA TYR A 138 25.46 -6.73 4.34
C TYR A 138 25.37 -6.74 2.82
N ALA A 139 26.48 -6.96 2.11
CA ALA A 139 26.51 -7.09 0.66
C ALA A 139 25.52 -8.16 0.15
N THR A 140 25.31 -9.23 0.91
CA THR A 140 24.32 -10.28 0.58
C THR A 140 22.89 -9.76 0.49
N LEU A 141 22.55 -8.65 1.14
CA LEU A 141 21.22 -8.02 1.02
C LEU A 141 20.91 -7.53 -0.39
N THR A 142 21.94 -7.24 -1.19
CA THR A 142 21.72 -6.75 -2.54
C THR A 142 21.19 -7.86 -3.46
N TYR A 143 21.65 -9.10 -3.30
CA TYR A 143 21.33 -10.21 -4.21
C TYR A 143 20.61 -11.42 -3.57
N LYS A 144 20.63 -11.57 -2.24
CA LYS A 144 20.04 -12.71 -1.51
C LYS A 144 19.34 -12.27 -0.22
N TYR A 145 18.36 -11.40 -0.37
CA TYR A 145 17.57 -10.83 0.73
C TYR A 145 16.34 -11.68 1.12
N GLY A 146 16.06 -12.79 0.43
CA GLY A 146 14.96 -13.71 0.76
C GLY A 146 14.83 -14.09 2.25
N PRO A 147 15.92 -14.41 2.98
CA PRO A 147 15.87 -14.71 4.42
C PRO A 147 15.47 -13.52 5.31
N HIS A 148 15.54 -12.31 4.79
CA HIS A 148 15.19 -11.07 5.49
C HIS A 148 13.82 -10.54 5.10
N VAL A 149 13.08 -11.28 4.24
CA VAL A 149 11.71 -10.95 3.89
C VAL A 149 10.82 -11.12 5.11
N THR A 150 10.18 -10.04 5.52
CA THR A 150 9.32 -9.99 6.69
C THR A 150 7.87 -10.27 6.32
N PRO A 151 7.05 -10.78 7.27
CA PRO A 151 5.63 -10.94 7.03
C PRO A 151 4.94 -9.60 6.78
N PHE A 152 3.93 -9.63 5.90
CA PHE A 152 3.05 -8.50 5.62
C PHE A 152 2.49 -7.79 6.87
N SER A 153 2.18 -8.56 7.92
CA SER A 153 1.64 -8.03 9.17
C SER A 153 2.60 -7.12 9.94
N GLN A 154 3.89 -7.09 9.59
CA GLN A 154 4.88 -6.26 10.28
C GLN A 154 4.50 -4.78 10.32
N TYR A 155 4.03 -4.23 9.20
CA TYR A 155 3.70 -2.81 9.08
C TYR A 155 2.20 -2.53 9.16
N ASN A 156 1.41 -3.50 9.67
CA ASN A 156 -0.04 -3.42 9.73
C ASN A 156 -0.65 -2.96 8.40
N TYR A 157 -1.33 -1.82 8.40
CA TYR A 157 -1.98 -1.22 7.24
C TYR A 157 -1.27 0.04 6.75
N ASP A 158 -0.15 0.39 7.37
CA ASP A 158 0.57 1.63 7.12
C ASP A 158 1.16 1.66 5.70
N MET A 159 1.52 0.50 5.15
CA MET A 159 2.00 0.38 3.76
C MET A 159 0.96 0.76 2.69
N PHE A 160 -0.31 0.78 3.06
CA PHE A 160 -1.39 1.27 2.20
C PHE A 160 -1.78 2.72 2.52
N ASN A 161 -1.14 3.33 3.51
CA ASN A 161 -1.29 4.73 3.84
C ASN A 161 -0.01 5.50 3.47
N GLY A 162 0.38 5.38 2.21
CA GLY A 162 1.57 6.01 1.66
C GLY A 162 1.52 6.05 0.15
N THR A 163 2.66 6.29 -0.48
CA THR A 163 2.74 6.46 -1.94
C THR A 163 3.01 5.15 -2.68
N PHE A 164 3.02 4.00 -2.00
CA PHE A 164 3.20 2.67 -2.60
C PHE A 164 2.02 2.17 -3.43
N VAL A 165 0.82 2.62 -3.11
CA VAL A 165 -0.41 2.26 -3.79
C VAL A 165 -1.31 3.49 -3.81
N PRO A 166 -2.23 3.61 -4.78
CA PRO A 166 -3.11 4.77 -4.89
C PRO A 166 -4.25 4.71 -3.86
N THR A 167 -3.90 4.52 -2.59
CA THR A 167 -4.81 4.45 -1.45
C THR A 167 -4.60 5.63 -0.52
N GLN A 168 -5.71 6.11 0.04
CA GLN A 168 -5.74 7.16 1.04
C GLN A 168 -6.41 6.63 2.30
N CYS A 169 -5.81 6.83 3.48
CA CYS A 169 -6.51 6.58 4.73
C CYS A 169 -7.58 7.65 4.96
N ILE A 170 -8.83 7.20 5.09
CA ILE A 170 -9.99 8.06 5.38
C ILE A 170 -10.23 8.14 6.88
N LEU A 171 -10.09 6.99 7.58
CA LEU A 171 -10.32 6.89 9.01
C LEU A 171 -9.43 5.78 9.59
N ASN A 172 -8.79 6.05 10.72
CA ASN A 172 -8.10 5.06 11.53
C ASN A 172 -8.47 5.29 13.00
N LYS A 173 -9.27 4.41 13.58
CA LYS A 173 -9.77 4.55 14.96
C LYS A 173 -10.04 3.18 15.58
N GLU A 174 -9.56 2.96 16.80
CA GLU A 174 -9.88 1.77 17.61
C GLU A 174 -9.61 0.43 16.90
N GLY A 175 -8.51 0.34 16.13
CA GLY A 175 -8.16 -0.88 15.39
C GLY A 175 -9.02 -1.13 14.14
N LYS A 176 -9.81 -0.13 13.72
CA LYS A 176 -10.57 -0.11 12.47
C LYS A 176 -9.95 0.91 11.52
N VAL A 177 -9.65 0.46 10.32
CA VAL A 177 -9.06 1.29 9.26
C VAL A 177 -9.99 1.32 8.06
N VAL A 178 -10.24 2.51 7.53
CA VAL A 178 -10.95 2.71 6.27
C VAL A 178 -10.01 3.36 5.28
N LEU A 179 -9.74 2.68 4.17
CA LEU A 179 -8.93 3.18 3.07
C LEU A 179 -9.79 3.40 1.83
N TYR A 180 -9.47 4.40 1.03
CA TYR A 180 -10.04 4.58 -0.29
C TYR A 180 -8.98 4.35 -1.35
N ASN A 181 -9.22 3.43 -2.28
CA ASN A 181 -8.38 3.28 -3.47
C ASN A 181 -8.99 4.04 -4.64
N SER A 182 -8.29 5.05 -5.14
CA SER A 182 -8.79 5.92 -6.20
C SER A 182 -8.78 5.25 -7.58
N SER A 183 -7.80 4.38 -7.87
CA SER A 183 -7.73 3.62 -9.12
C SER A 183 -8.84 2.55 -9.20
N MET A 184 -9.05 1.83 -8.10
CA MET A 184 -10.07 0.79 -8.00
C MET A 184 -11.48 1.33 -7.71
N LYS A 185 -11.57 2.60 -7.30
CA LYS A 185 -12.81 3.27 -6.88
C LYS A 185 -13.55 2.45 -5.82
N LYS A 186 -12.83 2.08 -4.76
CA LYS A 186 -13.33 1.21 -3.68
C LYS A 186 -12.93 1.76 -2.32
N LEU A 187 -13.86 1.70 -1.37
CA LEU A 187 -13.54 1.77 0.05
C LEU A 187 -13.18 0.38 0.56
N TYR A 188 -12.12 0.29 1.35
CA TYR A 188 -11.72 -0.90 2.11
C TYR A 188 -11.97 -0.61 3.58
N PHE A 189 -12.76 -1.45 4.23
CA PHE A 189 -12.89 -1.48 5.68
C PHE A 189 -12.10 -2.65 6.22
N ILE A 190 -11.22 -2.37 7.16
CA ILE A 190 -10.27 -3.29 7.72
C ILE A 190 -10.45 -3.31 9.23
N GLU A 191 -10.64 -4.50 9.79
CA GLU A 191 -10.77 -4.69 11.23
C GLU A 191 -10.14 -6.03 11.62
N LYS A 192 -9.17 -5.98 12.53
CA LYS A 192 -8.34 -7.13 12.91
C LYS A 192 -7.58 -7.70 11.71
N GLU A 193 -8.00 -8.84 11.16
CA GLU A 193 -7.44 -9.48 9.96
C GLU A 193 -8.48 -9.57 8.82
N GLU A 194 -9.69 -9.04 9.04
CA GLU A 194 -10.75 -9.07 8.05
C GLU A 194 -10.78 -7.81 7.22
N TRP A 195 -10.99 -7.99 5.92
CA TRP A 195 -11.03 -6.93 4.93
C TRP A 195 -12.33 -7.01 4.12
N TYR A 196 -12.94 -5.85 3.92
CA TYR A 196 -14.20 -5.72 3.19
C TYR A 196 -14.10 -4.59 2.19
N SER A 197 -14.38 -4.87 0.91
CA SER A 197 -14.39 -3.84 -0.13
C SER A 197 -15.81 -3.38 -0.45
N PHE A 198 -15.97 -2.09 -0.73
CA PHE A 198 -17.22 -1.45 -1.08
C PHE A 198 -16.98 -0.59 -2.33
N PRO A 199 -17.50 -0.99 -3.50
CA PRO A 199 -17.35 -0.20 -4.72
C PRO A 199 -18.03 1.17 -4.56
N ILE A 200 -17.38 2.21 -5.05
CA ILE A 200 -17.86 3.59 -5.03
C ILE A 200 -18.13 4.01 -6.48
N ILE A 201 -19.34 4.47 -6.76
CA ILE A 201 -19.66 5.01 -8.08
C ILE A 201 -19.25 6.48 -8.08
N ASP A 202 -18.11 6.73 -8.69
CA ASP A 202 -17.72 8.05 -9.17
C ASP A 202 -18.41 8.24 -10.54
N ASP A 203 -19.40 9.13 -10.63
CA ASP A 203 -20.08 9.46 -11.88
C ASP A 203 -19.31 10.60 -12.56
N THR A 204 -18.44 10.22 -13.50
CA THR A 204 -17.60 11.13 -14.27
C THR A 204 -18.42 12.14 -15.09
N ALA A 205 -19.69 11.85 -15.41
CA ALA A 205 -20.55 12.79 -16.11
C ALA A 205 -20.97 14.00 -15.24
N SER A 206 -20.91 13.86 -13.92
CA SER A 206 -21.30 14.91 -12.96
C SER A 206 -20.13 15.76 -12.44
N ASN A 207 -18.90 15.47 -12.86
CA ASN A 207 -17.66 16.11 -12.35
C ASN A 207 -17.50 16.09 -10.82
N LYS A 208 -18.26 15.24 -10.11
CA LYS A 208 -18.15 15.09 -8.65
C LYS A 208 -16.95 14.24 -8.30
N GLN A 209 -15.81 14.89 -8.09
CA GLN A 209 -14.63 14.23 -7.57
C GLN A 209 -14.92 13.67 -6.17
N VAL A 210 -14.64 12.38 -5.96
CA VAL A 210 -14.75 11.77 -4.63
C VAL A 210 -13.69 12.39 -3.72
N THR A 211 -14.11 13.21 -2.75
CA THR A 211 -13.23 13.87 -1.78
C THR A 211 -13.22 13.14 -0.44
N GLN A 212 -12.18 13.39 0.37
CA GLN A 212 -12.08 12.85 1.73
C GLN A 212 -13.27 13.27 2.61
N GLU A 213 -13.74 14.51 2.48
CA GLU A 213 -14.90 15.04 3.20
C GLU A 213 -16.18 14.24 2.93
N LEU A 214 -16.37 13.79 1.69
CA LEU A 214 -17.51 12.97 1.28
C LEU A 214 -17.38 11.54 1.83
N LEU A 215 -16.16 11.00 1.88
CA LEU A 215 -15.90 9.64 2.33
C LEU A 215 -15.89 9.47 3.85
N LEU A 216 -15.57 10.51 4.61
CA LEU A 216 -15.46 10.43 6.07
C LEU A 216 -16.77 10.00 6.76
N PRO A 217 -17.96 10.55 6.43
CA PRO A 217 -19.24 10.07 6.98
C PRO A 217 -19.50 8.59 6.66
N LEU A 218 -19.13 8.14 5.46
CA LEU A 218 -19.26 6.73 5.07
C LEU A 218 -18.32 5.84 5.90
N ALA A 219 -17.08 6.27 6.08
CA ALA A 219 -16.09 5.57 6.90
C ALA A 219 -16.57 5.41 8.35
N ASN A 220 -17.14 6.48 8.94
CA ASN A 220 -17.74 6.42 10.27
C ASN A 220 -18.89 5.40 10.34
N ALA A 221 -19.82 5.43 9.38
CA ALA A 221 -20.91 4.46 9.33
C ALA A 221 -20.43 3.00 9.18
N LEU A 222 -19.33 2.76 8.44
CA LEU A 222 -18.68 1.45 8.35
C LEU A 222 -18.10 1.03 9.70
N CYS A 223 -17.40 1.93 10.40
CA CYS A 223 -16.84 1.66 11.72
C CYS A 223 -17.91 1.39 12.79
N GLU A 224 -19.04 2.07 12.73
CA GLU A 224 -20.23 1.86 13.58
C GLU A 224 -21.05 0.64 13.15
N ARG A 225 -20.71 0.01 12.02
CA ARG A 225 -21.44 -1.10 11.40
C ARG A 225 -22.91 -0.75 11.11
N ASN A 226 -23.21 0.54 10.91
CA ASN A 226 -24.53 1.04 10.61
C ASN A 226 -24.79 0.98 9.08
N VAL A 227 -25.26 -0.18 8.63
CA VAL A 227 -25.50 -0.44 7.21
C VAL A 227 -26.57 0.48 6.62
N THR A 228 -27.63 0.78 7.37
CA THR A 228 -28.70 1.68 6.91
C THR A 228 -28.15 3.07 6.65
N GLN A 229 -27.43 3.64 7.63
CA GLN A 229 -26.82 4.95 7.51
C GLN A 229 -25.77 5.00 6.38
N PHE A 230 -24.94 3.96 6.24
CA PHE A 230 -23.99 3.87 5.13
C PHE A 230 -24.70 3.95 3.77
N MET A 231 -25.78 3.20 3.59
CA MET A 231 -26.55 3.21 2.34
C MET A 231 -27.30 4.53 2.13
N ASP A 232 -27.83 5.14 3.20
CA ASP A 232 -28.49 6.45 3.15
C ASP A 232 -27.53 7.54 2.69
N LEU A 233 -26.35 7.61 3.33
CA LEU A 233 -25.29 8.56 3.00
C LEU A 233 -24.81 8.35 1.56
N ALA A 234 -24.47 7.12 1.18
CA ALA A 234 -23.97 6.83 -0.16
C ALA A 234 -24.99 7.17 -1.25
N THR A 235 -26.29 6.95 -1.01
CA THR A 235 -27.34 7.39 -1.94
C THR A 235 -27.50 8.90 -1.96
N SER A 236 -27.46 9.58 -0.80
CA SER A 236 -27.55 11.04 -0.72
C SER A 236 -26.38 11.74 -1.44
N PHE A 237 -25.20 11.14 -1.40
CA PHE A 237 -24.01 11.60 -2.11
C PHE A 237 -24.02 11.26 -3.60
N GLY A 238 -25.02 10.51 -4.09
CA GLY A 238 -25.13 10.09 -5.48
C GLY A 238 -24.22 8.93 -5.85
N LEU A 239 -23.57 8.29 -4.87
CA LEU A 239 -22.68 7.14 -5.11
C LEU A 239 -23.46 5.85 -5.39
N TYR A 240 -24.70 5.74 -4.91
CA TYR A 240 -25.58 4.60 -5.20
C TYR A 240 -26.99 5.07 -5.57
N GLY A 241 -27.57 4.48 -6.62
CA GLY A 241 -28.98 4.71 -6.96
C GLY A 241 -29.95 4.21 -5.89
N THR A 242 -31.13 4.84 -5.80
CA THR A 242 -32.21 4.48 -4.86
C THR A 242 -32.63 3.02 -4.98
N THR A 243 -32.80 2.52 -6.21
CA THR A 243 -33.11 1.10 -6.48
C THR A 243 -32.04 0.15 -5.97
N CYS A 244 -30.76 0.56 -6.05
CA CYS A 244 -29.65 -0.21 -5.50
C CYS A 244 -29.78 -0.29 -3.98
N LYS A 245 -29.96 0.85 -3.31
CA LYS A 245 -30.18 0.93 -1.85
C LYS A 245 -31.30 0.01 -1.39
N GLU A 246 -32.50 0.12 -1.97
CA GLU A 246 -33.66 -0.69 -1.59
C GLU A 246 -33.40 -2.18 -1.75
N THR A 247 -32.79 -2.56 -2.88
CA THR A 247 -32.45 -3.96 -3.17
C THR A 247 -31.44 -4.52 -2.17
N ILE A 248 -30.39 -3.76 -1.87
CA ILE A 248 -29.33 -4.16 -0.93
C ILE A 248 -29.90 -4.27 0.48
N LEU A 249 -30.63 -3.27 0.97
CA LEU A 249 -31.23 -3.30 2.31
C LEU A 249 -32.24 -4.44 2.47
N ARG A 250 -33.09 -4.68 1.46
CA ARG A 250 -34.02 -5.82 1.47
C ARG A 250 -33.29 -7.17 1.56
N LYS A 251 -32.21 -7.37 0.80
CA LYS A 251 -31.41 -8.61 0.83
C LYS A 251 -30.58 -8.73 2.11
N TYR A 252 -30.09 -7.61 2.63
CA TYR A 252 -29.32 -7.56 3.87
C TYR A 252 -30.18 -7.93 5.08
N ASN A 253 -31.39 -7.37 5.16
CA ASN A 253 -32.33 -7.57 6.28
C ASN A 253 -33.11 -8.89 6.21
N LYS A 254 -33.15 -9.56 5.05
CA LYS A 254 -33.61 -10.96 5.01
C LYS A 254 -32.73 -11.80 5.93
N LYS A 255 -33.29 -12.25 7.06
CA LYS A 255 -32.70 -13.28 7.92
C LYS A 255 -32.34 -14.48 7.04
N SER A 256 -31.15 -15.02 7.25
CA SER A 256 -30.78 -16.34 6.75
C SER A 256 -31.74 -17.33 7.39
N LEU A 257 -32.84 -17.65 6.71
CA LEU A 257 -33.75 -18.74 7.06
C LEU A 257 -33.10 -20.04 6.61
N PHE A 258 -31.94 -20.39 7.16
CA PHE A 258 -31.39 -21.74 7.07
C PHE A 258 -30.62 -22.01 8.36
N PHE A 259 -31.19 -22.95 9.12
CA PHE A 259 -30.57 -23.67 10.23
C PHE A 259 -29.31 -24.39 9.76
#